data_AF-A0A517SQ15-F1
#
_entry.id   AF-A0A517SQ15-F1
#
_cell.length_a   1.000
_cell.length_b   1.000
_cell.length_c   1.000
_cell.angle_alpha   90.00
_cell.angle_beta   90.00
_cell.angle_gamma   90.00
#
_symmetry.space_group_name_H-M   'P 1'
#
loop_
_entity.id
_entity.type
_entity.pdbx_description
1 polymer ?
#
loop_
_entity_poly.entity_id
_entity_poly.type
_entity_poly.pdbx_seq_one_letter_code
_entity_poly.pdbx_strand_id
1 'polypeptide(L)' 'MLTEATVEEMFRKIIRDANGSEEVFERAEDLLDEELRPESPLRHRLTTELEELRKLAVKED' A
#
# COMPACT_ATOMS: atom_id res chain seq x y z
N MET A 1 -1.35 7.87 13.54
CA MET A 1 -2.27 8.48 12.57
C MET A 1 -1.69 9.77 12.00
N LEU A 2 -1.03 9.63 10.86
CA LEU A 2 -0.56 10.68 9.96
C LEU A 2 -1.73 11.30 9.16
N THR A 3 -1.43 12.32 8.36
CA THR A 3 -2.40 12.86 7.40
C THR A 3 -2.54 11.94 6.20
N GLU A 4 -3.72 11.91 5.57
CA GLU A 4 -3.98 11.13 4.35
C GLU A 4 -2.95 11.42 3.24
N ALA A 5 -2.57 12.68 3.04
CA ALA A 5 -1.56 13.07 2.06
C ALA A 5 -0.17 12.48 2.38
N THR A 6 0.22 12.47 3.66
CA THR A 6 1.50 11.88 4.10
C THR A 6 1.52 10.37 3.93
N VAL A 7 0.42 9.69 4.29
CA VAL A 7 0.29 8.24 4.11
C VAL A 7 0.36 7.87 2.64
N GLU A 8 -0.33 8.61 1.77
CA GLU A 8 -0.29 8.37 0.31
C GLU A 8 1.14 8.53 -0.25
N GLU A 9 1.89 9.55 0.18
CA GLU A 9 3.27 9.74 -0.26
C GLU A 9 4.18 8.58 0.20
N MET A 10 4.03 8.13 1.45
CA MET A 10 4.80 7.01 1.99
C MET A 10 4.48 5.69 1.29
N PHE A 11 3.20 5.41 1.05
CA PHE A 11 2.74 4.26 0.30
C PHE A 11 3.40 4.20 -1.09
N ARG A 12 3.35 5.32 -1.84
CA ARG A 12 3.95 5.39 -3.18
C ARG A 12 5.46 5.17 -3.17
N LYS A 13 6.16 5.61 -2.12
CA LYS A 13 7.60 5.36 -1.96
C LYS A 13 7.88 3.88 -1.73
N ILE A 14 7.15 3.23 -0.82
CA ILE A 14 7.30 1.80 -0.51
C ILE A 14 7.13 0.95 -1.78
N ILE A 15 6.05 1.19 -2.53
CA ILE A 15 5.74 0.43 -3.74
C ILE A 15 6.80 0.62 -4.84
N ARG A 16 7.29 1.85 -5.02
CA ARG A 16 8.28 2.15 -6.07
C ARG A 16 9.65 1.58 -5.76
N ASP A 17 10.08 1.63 -4.50
CA ASP A 17 11.49 1.43 -4.16
C ASP A 17 11.89 -0.05 -4.10
N ALA A 18 10.94 -0.99 -4.05
CA ALA A 18 11.24 -2.36 -3.68
C ALA A 18 10.72 -3.45 -4.66
N ASN A 19 10.47 -3.06 -5.91
CA ASN A 19 10.38 -3.95 -7.06
C ASN A 19 9.38 -5.12 -6.94
N GLY A 20 8.30 -4.95 -6.16
CA GLY A 20 7.18 -5.89 -6.09
C GLY A 20 7.42 -7.19 -5.29
N SER A 21 8.37 -7.22 -4.35
CA SER A 21 8.51 -8.40 -3.46
C SER A 21 7.41 -8.45 -2.38
N GLU A 22 7.09 -9.64 -1.86
CA GLU A 22 6.04 -9.83 -0.85
C GLU A 22 6.22 -8.96 0.40
N GLU A 23 7.45 -8.81 0.90
CA GLU A 23 7.78 -7.96 2.05
C GLU A 23 7.33 -6.49 1.88
N VAL A 24 7.26 -6.01 0.64
CA VAL A 24 6.87 -4.64 0.30
C VAL A 24 5.37 -4.48 0.38
N PHE A 25 4.65 -5.50 -0.08
CA PHE A 25 3.20 -5.54 0.01
C PHE A 25 2.76 -5.62 1.47
N GLU A 26 3.38 -6.49 2.28
CA GLU A 26 3.13 -6.56 3.73
C GLU A 26 3.38 -5.21 4.41
N ARG A 27 4.54 -4.58 4.16
CA ARG A 27 4.86 -3.28 4.76
C ARG A 27 3.90 -2.16 4.33
N ALA A 28 3.45 -2.17 3.08
CA ALA A 28 2.48 -1.20 2.60
C ALA A 28 1.10 -1.44 3.23
N GLU A 29 0.70 -2.69 3.43
CA GLU A 29 -0.54 -3.09 4.11
C GLU A 29 -0.53 -2.62 5.58
N ASP A 30 0.56 -2.87 6.30
CA ASP A 30 0.74 -2.41 7.69
C ASP A 30 0.64 -0.90 7.81
N LEU A 31 1.25 -0.15 6.89
CA LEU A 31 1.18 1.32 6.87
C LEU A 31 -0.28 1.81 6.76
N LEU A 32 -1.08 1.18 5.90
CA LEU A 32 -2.48 1.58 5.70
C LEU A 32 -3.33 1.25 6.93
N ASP A 33 -3.07 0.13 7.58
CA ASP A 33 -3.82 -0.35 8.73
C ASP A 33 -3.51 0.44 10.02
N GLU A 34 -2.25 0.80 10.24
CA GLU A 34 -1.82 1.57 11.40
C GLU A 34 -2.15 3.06 11.30
N GLU A 35 -2.03 3.64 10.10
CA GLU A 35 -2.12 5.09 9.92
C GLU A 35 -3.47 5.60 9.45
N LEU A 36 -4.32 4.75 8.84
CA LEU A 36 -5.64 5.14 8.36
C LEU A 36 -6.77 4.40 9.09
N ARG A 37 -7.79 5.18 9.46
CA ARG A 37 -9.03 4.63 10.04
C ARG A 37 -9.69 3.65 9.05
N PRO A 38 -10.39 2.60 9.53
CA PRO A 38 -11.10 1.66 8.67
C PRO A 38 -12.07 2.34 7.70
N GLU A 39 -12.70 3.44 8.11
CA GLU A 39 -13.67 4.18 7.30
C GLU A 39 -13.02 5.20 6.35
N SER A 40 -11.69 5.32 6.32
CA SER A 40 -11.00 6.26 5.42
C SER A 40 -11.20 5.84 3.97
N PRO A 41 -11.73 6.73 3.09
CA PRO A 41 -11.82 6.46 1.66
C PRO A 41 -10.45 6.22 1.03
N LEU A 42 -9.40 6.89 1.56
CA LEU A 42 -8.04 6.69 1.09
C LEU A 42 -7.56 5.27 1.38
N ARG A 43 -7.83 4.74 2.57
CA ARG A 43 -7.46 3.36 2.94
C ARG A 43 -8.02 2.37 1.93
N HIS A 44 -9.33 2.42 1.70
CA HIS A 44 -9.98 1.54 0.73
C HIS A 44 -9.35 1.64 -0.67
N ARG A 45 -9.11 2.87 -1.16
CA ARG A 45 -8.51 3.07 -2.48
C ARG A 45 -7.12 2.45 -2.58
N LEU A 46 -6.26 2.70 -1.58
CA LEU A 46 -4.88 2.22 -1.59
C LEU A 46 -4.78 0.71 -1.33
N THR A 47 -5.64 0.12 -0.50
CA THR A 47 -5.73 -1.33 -0.32
C THR A 47 -6.09 -2.03 -1.63
N THR A 48 -7.09 -1.53 -2.37
CA THR A 48 -7.43 -2.10 -3.68
C THR A 48 -6.29 -1.96 -4.69
N GLU A 49 -5.60 -0.80 -4.73
CA GLU A 49 -4.43 -0.62 -5.59
C GLU A 49 -3.31 -1.62 -5.23
N LEU A 50 -3.04 -1.81 -3.94
CA LEU A 50 -2.05 -2.76 -3.43
C LEU A 50 -2.35 -4.20 -3.85
N GLU A 51 -3.60 -4.64 -3.73
CA GLU A 51 -4.04 -5.98 -4.14
C GLU A 51 -3.85 -6.22 -5.64
N GLU A 52 -4.14 -5.23 -6.48
CA GLU A 52 -3.93 -5.35 -7.93
C GLU A 52 -2.44 -5.40 -8.28
N LEU A 53 -1.61 -4.59 -7.60
CA LEU A 53 -0.15 -4.64 -7.78
C LEU A 53 0.43 -5.99 -7.36
N ARG A 54 -0.03 -6.56 -6.23
CA ARG A 54 0.37 -7.91 -5.76
C ARG A 54 0.00 -8.98 -6.79
N LYS A 55 -1.20 -8.91 -7.39
CA LYS A 55 -1.62 -9.84 -8.47
C LYS A 55 -0.77 -9.73 -9.73
N LEU A 56 -0.31 -8.53 -10.07
CA LEU A 56 0.55 -8.30 -11.23
C LEU A 56 1.96 -8.85 -10.99
N ALA A 57 2.53 -8.64 -9.81
CA ALA A 57 3.84 -9.18 -9.43
C ALA A 57 3.87 -10.72 -9.49
N VAL A 58 2.82 -11.39 -9.01
CA VAL A 58 2.71 -12.87 -9.05
C VAL A 58 2.52 -13.42 -10.48
N LYS A 59 2.06 -12.61 -11.44
CA LYS A 59 1.87 -13.02 -12.84
C LYS A 59 3.14 -12.95 -13.69
N GLU A 60 4.22 -12.32 -13.20
CA GLU A 60 5.48 -12.19 -13.93
C GLU A 60 6.53 -13.27 -13.57
N ASP A 61 6.17 -14.29 -12.79
CA ASP A 61 6.96 -15.51 -12.53
C ASP A 61 6.67 -16.68 -13.50
#